data_AF-A0A7S0XMB6-F1
#
_entry.id   AF-A0A7S0XMB6-F1
#
_cell.length_a   1.000
_cell.length_b   1.000
_cell.length_c   1.000
_cell.angle_alpha   90.00
_cell.angle_beta   90.00
_cell.angle_gamma   90.00
#
_symmetry.space_group_name_H-M   'P 1'
#
loop_
_entity.id
_entity.type
_entity.pdbx_description
1 polymer ?
#
loop_
_entity_poly.entity_id
_entity_poly.type
_entity_poly.pdbx_seq_one_letter_code
_entity_poly.pdbx_strand_id
1 'polypeptide(L)'
;EEAVLVEERRAVVPERALFRSLAVPRRPAWDEGTSGEELAAREEASFLAWRREIAEAEEAERARYATVATVATPFERNLEVWRQLWRTLERSDVVFVVTDARWPEFYAPRDLLDYIAAVGAVAVVVVNKADYLGRAQRAAWADHWRARGIRSAFFSAKREQRRLDDPEAFADEPEEEEEAAETRLLRPEELLDVGRGLVRAPKRWLAVLGVVGYPNVGKSSCVNALRGASAHGVGARAAVSATPGK
;
A
#
# COMPACT_ATOMS: atom_id res chain seq x y z
N GLU A 1 -31.26 20.11 26.52
CA GLU A 1 -31.15 20.22 25.05
C GLU A 1 -29.90 19.56 24.47
N GLU A 2 -28.78 19.46 25.20
CA GLU A 2 -27.56 18.76 24.72
C GLU A 2 -27.66 17.22 24.65
N ALA A 3 -28.59 16.60 25.38
CA ALA A 3 -28.75 15.15 25.39
C ALA A 3 -29.53 14.59 24.18
N VAL A 4 -30.21 15.44 23.40
CA VAL A 4 -31.03 15.02 22.25
C VAL A 4 -30.20 14.92 20.95
N LEU A 5 -29.03 15.56 20.91
CA LEU A 5 -28.16 15.56 19.72
C LEU A 5 -27.27 14.32 19.59
N VAL A 6 -27.24 13.44 20.59
CA VAL A 6 -26.40 12.21 20.58
C VAL A 6 -27.17 10.99 20.08
N GLU A 7 -28.50 11.02 20.06
CA GLU A 7 -29.34 9.86 19.71
C GLU A 7 -29.61 9.69 18.20
N GLU A 8 -29.37 10.70 17.35
CA GLU A 8 -29.62 10.61 15.89
C GLU A 8 -28.55 9.83 15.10
N ARG A 9 -27.55 9.23 15.75
CA ARG A 9 -26.49 8.43 15.08
C ARG A 9 -26.70 6.91 15.12
N ARG A 10 -27.93 6.43 15.30
CA ARG A 10 -28.23 4.98 15.35
C ARG A 10 -29.13 4.51 14.20
N ALA A 11 -28.72 4.80 12.97
CA ALA A 11 -28.83 3.81 11.90
C ALA A 11 -27.40 3.33 11.61
N VAL A 12 -26.81 2.58 12.55
CA VAL A 12 -25.53 1.92 12.32
C VAL A 12 -25.81 0.81 11.32
N VAL A 13 -25.66 1.13 10.03
CA VAL A 13 -25.38 0.12 9.01
C VAL A 13 -24.23 -0.69 9.59
N PRO A 14 -24.34 -2.02 9.75
CA PRO A 14 -23.26 -2.83 10.27
C PRO A 14 -21.99 -2.45 9.49
N GLU A 15 -20.91 -2.08 10.16
CA GLU A 15 -19.65 -1.70 9.52
C GLU A 15 -19.20 -2.75 8.48
N ARG A 16 -19.56 -4.02 8.75
CA ARG A 16 -19.40 -5.19 7.86
C ARG A 16 -20.19 -5.14 6.54
N ALA A 17 -21.26 -4.36 6.45
CA ALA A 17 -22.10 -4.23 5.25
C ALA A 17 -21.62 -3.12 4.31
N LEU A 18 -20.96 -2.08 4.84
CA LEU A 18 -20.48 -0.91 4.08
C LEU A 18 -19.25 -1.20 3.20
N PHE A 19 -18.46 -2.20 3.57
CA PHE A 19 -17.22 -2.55 2.85
C PHE A 19 -17.32 -3.92 2.20
N ARG A 20 -18.29 -4.13 1.28
CA ARG A 20 -18.03 -5.11 0.22
C ARG A 20 -16.78 -4.62 -0.49
N SER A 21 -15.63 -5.26 -0.26
CA SER A 21 -14.37 -4.83 -0.83
C SER A 21 -14.48 -4.98 -2.34
N LEU A 22 -14.67 -3.85 -3.04
CA LEU A 22 -14.47 -3.81 -4.47
C LEU A 22 -13.03 -4.26 -4.72
N ALA A 23 -12.87 -5.34 -5.47
CA ALA A 23 -11.55 -5.86 -5.78
C ALA A 23 -10.78 -4.86 -6.65
N VAL A 24 -9.45 -4.85 -6.57
CA VAL A 24 -8.63 -4.15 -7.57
C VAL A 24 -8.67 -4.94 -8.90
N PRO A 25 -8.71 -4.27 -10.07
CA PRO A 25 -8.84 -4.95 -11.34
C PRO A 25 -7.68 -5.92 -11.54
N ARG A 26 -7.98 -7.15 -11.97
CA ARG A 26 -6.98 -8.19 -12.23
C ARG A 26 -6.47 -8.06 -13.66
N ARG A 27 -5.16 -8.26 -13.83
CA ARG A 27 -4.59 -8.37 -15.17
C ARG A 27 -5.10 -9.67 -15.80
N PRO A 28 -5.63 -9.65 -17.04
CA PRO A 28 -5.96 -10.89 -17.73
C PRO A 28 -4.72 -11.76 -17.92
N ALA A 29 -4.92 -13.07 -17.94
CA ALA A 29 -3.85 -14.02 -18.19
C ALA A 29 -3.25 -13.81 -19.59
N TRP A 30 -1.92 -13.95 -19.67
CA TRP A 30 -1.15 -13.83 -20.89
C TRP A 30 0.09 -14.71 -20.79
N ASP A 31 0.62 -15.08 -21.95
CA ASP A 31 1.79 -15.94 -22.12
C ASP A 31 2.69 -15.38 -23.23
N GLU A 32 3.80 -16.08 -23.50
CA GLU A 32 4.76 -15.68 -24.56
C GLU A 32 4.16 -15.67 -25.97
N GLY A 33 3.04 -16.37 -26.18
CA GLY A 33 2.32 -16.38 -27.46
C GLY A 33 1.34 -15.22 -27.62
N THR A 34 1.01 -14.52 -26.54
CA THR A 34 0.04 -13.42 -26.56
C THR A 34 0.69 -12.17 -27.17
N SER A 35 0.14 -11.67 -28.27
CA SER A 35 0.65 -10.45 -28.92
C SER A 35 0.42 -9.20 -28.05
N GLY A 36 1.21 -8.15 -28.25
CA GLY A 36 1.05 -6.89 -27.51
C GLY A 36 -0.33 -6.24 -27.74
N GLU A 37 -0.84 -6.29 -28.97
CA GLU A 37 -2.16 -5.76 -29.32
C GLU A 37 -3.29 -6.58 -28.69
N GLU A 38 -3.16 -7.91 -28.73
CA GLU A 38 -4.12 -8.81 -28.10
C GLU A 38 -4.17 -8.61 -26.58
N LEU A 39 -3.00 -8.49 -25.94
CA LEU A 39 -2.92 -8.23 -24.51
C LEU A 39 -3.53 -6.87 -24.15
N ALA A 40 -3.25 -5.83 -24.94
CA ALA A 40 -3.84 -4.51 -24.73
C ALA A 40 -5.38 -4.55 -24.82
N ALA A 41 -5.93 -5.25 -25.82
CA ALA A 41 -7.37 -5.43 -25.97
C ALA A 41 -8.00 -6.23 -24.81
N ARG A 42 -7.34 -7.30 -24.34
CA ARG A 42 -7.79 -8.07 -23.17
C ARG A 42 -7.78 -7.22 -21.90
N GLU A 43 -6.74 -6.41 -21.71
CA GLU A 43 -6.61 -5.50 -20.56
C GLU A 43 -7.71 -4.44 -20.55
N GLU A 44 -8.04 -3.86 -21.71
CA GLU A 44 -9.13 -2.90 -21.86
C GLU A 44 -10.50 -3.54 -21.55
N ALA A 45 -10.74 -4.75 -22.07
CA ALA A 45 -11.97 -5.48 -21.81
C ALA A 45 -12.13 -5.84 -20.32
N SER A 46 -11.06 -6.35 -19.68
CA SER A 46 -11.03 -6.65 -18.25
C SER A 46 -11.31 -5.42 -17.40
N PHE A 47 -10.66 -4.29 -17.72
CA PHE A 47 -10.86 -3.04 -16.99
C PHE A 47 -12.27 -2.47 -17.13
N LEU A 48 -12.86 -2.56 -18.33
CA LEU A 48 -14.23 -2.13 -18.56
C LEU A 48 -15.24 -3.01 -17.82
N ALA A 49 -15.03 -4.33 -17.79
CA ALA A 49 -15.85 -5.26 -17.01
C ALA A 49 -15.80 -4.93 -15.52
N TRP A 50 -14.60 -4.74 -14.96
CA TRP A 50 -14.42 -4.32 -13.57
C TRP A 50 -15.15 -3.01 -13.24
N ARG A 51 -15.10 -2.01 -14.14
CA ARG A 51 -15.84 -0.75 -13.94
C ARG A 51 -17.36 -0.94 -13.94
N ARG A 52 -17.87 -1.88 -14.72
CA ARG A 52 -19.31 -2.24 -14.73
C ARG A 52 -19.71 -2.88 -13.40
N GLU A 53 -18.90 -3.79 -12.87
CA GLU A 53 -19.15 -4.42 -11.56
C GLU A 53 -19.25 -3.39 -10.44
N ILE A 54 -18.42 -2.35 -10.46
CA ILE A 54 -18.52 -1.24 -9.49
C ILE A 54 -19.83 -0.48 -9.66
N ALA A 55 -20.19 -0.11 -10.89
CA ALA A 55 -21.42 0.64 -11.16
C ALA A 55 -22.67 -0.16 -10.75
N GLU A 56 -22.70 -1.45 -11.05
CA GLU A 56 -23.76 -2.37 -10.64
C GLU A 56 -23.84 -2.50 -9.11
N ALA A 57 -22.70 -2.55 -8.42
CA ALA A 57 -22.65 -2.57 -6.96
C ALA A 57 -23.17 -1.27 -6.35
N GLU A 58 -22.78 -0.11 -6.90
CA GLU A 58 -23.29 1.20 -6.46
C GLU A 58 -24.79 1.35 -6.67
N GLU A 59 -25.32 0.88 -7.80
CA GLU A 59 -26.76 0.89 -8.09
C GLU A 59 -27.53 -0.03 -7.14
N ALA A 60 -27.00 -1.24 -6.90
CA ALA A 60 -27.59 -2.19 -5.97
C ALA A 60 -27.63 -1.66 -4.53
N GLU A 61 -26.55 -1.01 -4.06
CA GLU A 61 -26.52 -0.41 -2.72
C GLU A 61 -27.43 0.81 -2.62
N ARG A 62 -27.50 1.67 -3.65
CA ARG A 62 -28.46 2.79 -3.70
C ARG A 62 -29.91 2.29 -3.63
N ALA A 63 -30.22 1.17 -4.27
CA ALA A 63 -31.54 0.55 -4.19
C ALA A 63 -31.85 -0.02 -2.80
N ARG A 64 -30.83 -0.48 -2.05
CA ARG A 64 -30.98 -1.05 -0.70
C ARG A 64 -31.09 0.01 0.39
N TYR A 65 -30.32 1.09 0.28
CA TYR A 65 -30.22 2.13 1.29
C TYR A 65 -30.58 3.49 0.69
N ALA A 66 -31.88 3.76 0.53
CA ALA A 66 -32.40 4.98 -0.09
C ALA A 66 -31.93 6.30 0.58
N THR A 67 -31.48 6.24 1.84
CA THR A 67 -31.10 7.40 2.67
C THR A 67 -29.59 7.58 2.87
N VAL A 68 -28.75 6.60 2.52
CA VAL A 68 -27.29 6.72 2.64
C VAL A 68 -26.67 6.53 1.26
N ALA A 69 -26.11 7.60 0.71
CA ALA A 69 -25.33 7.53 -0.52
C ALA A 69 -24.01 6.80 -0.24
N THR A 70 -24.03 5.47 -0.24
CA THR A 70 -22.83 4.64 -0.29
C THR A 70 -22.25 4.71 -1.69
N VAL A 71 -21.43 5.73 -1.93
CA VAL A 71 -20.63 5.87 -3.15
C VAL A 71 -19.34 5.08 -2.93
N ALA A 72 -18.89 4.36 -3.97
CA ALA A 72 -17.58 3.72 -3.92
C ALA A 72 -16.51 4.77 -3.60
N THR A 73 -15.50 4.41 -2.81
CA THR A 73 -14.35 5.29 -2.61
C THR A 73 -13.79 5.69 -3.97
N PRO A 74 -13.51 6.98 -4.21
CA PRO A 74 -12.99 7.43 -5.50
C PRO A 74 -11.80 6.58 -5.95
N PHE A 75 -11.88 6.04 -7.15
CA PHE A 75 -10.88 5.15 -7.72
C PHE A 75 -10.35 5.69 -9.04
N GLU A 76 -9.20 5.19 -9.45
CA GLU A 76 -8.55 5.59 -10.69
C GLU A 76 -9.30 5.05 -11.92
N ARG A 77 -9.64 5.95 -12.85
CA ARG A 77 -10.38 5.65 -14.07
C ARG A 77 -9.47 5.45 -15.29
N ASN A 78 -8.19 5.82 -15.18
CA ASN A 78 -7.19 5.64 -16.20
C ASN A 78 -6.56 4.23 -16.12
N LEU A 79 -6.76 3.44 -17.18
CA LEU A 79 -6.18 2.10 -17.32
C LEU A 79 -4.64 2.11 -17.22
N GLU A 80 -3.95 3.16 -17.65
CA GLU A 80 -2.49 3.20 -17.62
C GLU A 80 -1.92 3.10 -16.19
N VAL A 81 -2.62 3.63 -15.20
CA VAL A 81 -2.21 3.52 -13.80
C VAL A 81 -2.35 2.07 -13.32
N TRP A 82 -3.42 1.38 -13.72
CA TRP A 82 -3.61 -0.03 -13.40
C TRP A 82 -2.61 -0.93 -14.15
N ARG A 83 -2.26 -0.60 -15.39
CA ARG A 83 -1.14 -1.24 -16.12
C ARG A 83 0.19 -1.09 -15.37
N GLN A 84 0.45 0.07 -14.76
CA GLN A 84 1.64 0.25 -13.92
C GLN A 84 1.60 -0.62 -12.66
N LEU A 85 0.45 -0.72 -12.00
CA LEU A 85 0.27 -1.64 -10.86
C LEU A 85 0.58 -3.08 -11.30
N TRP A 86 -0.08 -3.57 -12.34
CA TRP A 86 0.09 -4.94 -12.83
C TRP A 86 1.55 -5.28 -13.15
N ARG A 87 2.22 -4.43 -13.93
CA ARG A 87 3.65 -4.61 -14.25
C ARG A 87 4.53 -4.61 -13.00
N THR A 88 4.19 -3.80 -12.00
CA THR A 88 4.93 -3.75 -10.74
C THR A 88 4.75 -5.06 -9.98
N LEU A 89 3.52 -5.56 -9.83
CA LEU A 89 3.25 -6.78 -9.07
C LEU A 89 3.88 -8.01 -9.72
N GLU A 90 3.73 -8.18 -11.04
CA GLU A 90 4.27 -9.32 -11.77
C GLU A 90 5.79 -9.40 -11.70
N ARG A 91 6.47 -8.26 -11.83
CA ARG A 91 7.94 -8.18 -11.86
C ARG A 91 8.58 -8.27 -10.48
N SER A 92 7.82 -8.08 -9.41
CA SER A 92 8.35 -8.05 -8.04
C SER A 92 8.35 -9.43 -7.40
N ASP A 93 9.40 -9.71 -6.63
CA ASP A 93 9.45 -10.85 -5.73
C ASP A 93 8.80 -10.50 -4.39
N VAL A 94 9.03 -9.27 -3.93
CA VAL A 94 8.43 -8.69 -2.72
C VAL A 94 7.84 -7.34 -3.07
N VAL A 95 6.66 -7.05 -2.54
CA VAL A 95 5.96 -5.78 -2.75
C VAL A 95 5.79 -5.09 -1.40
N PHE A 96 6.43 -3.93 -1.27
CA PHE A 96 6.19 -3.01 -0.17
C PHE A 96 4.91 -2.22 -0.43
N VAL A 97 3.88 -2.51 0.35
CA VAL A 97 2.60 -1.79 0.35
C VAL A 97 2.71 -0.67 1.37
N VAL A 98 3.02 0.54 0.89
CA VAL A 98 3.23 1.71 1.76
C VAL A 98 1.88 2.25 2.22
N THR A 99 1.70 2.36 3.53
CA THR A 99 0.49 2.87 4.17
C THR A 99 0.78 4.14 4.98
N ASP A 100 -0.25 4.91 5.28
CA ASP A 100 -0.16 6.03 6.22
C ASP A 100 -0.46 5.53 7.65
N ALA A 101 0.45 5.82 8.58
CA ALA A 101 0.36 5.41 9.98
C ALA A 101 -0.94 5.80 10.71
N ARG A 102 -1.67 6.81 10.21
CA ARG A 102 -2.93 7.25 10.82
C ARG A 102 -4.06 6.24 10.64
N TRP A 103 -4.05 5.48 9.55
CA TRP A 103 -5.03 4.41 9.30
C TRP A 103 -4.47 3.30 8.41
N PRO A 104 -3.51 2.50 8.90
CA PRO A 104 -2.77 1.54 8.07
C PRO A 104 -3.68 0.52 7.37
N GLU A 105 -4.71 0.03 8.05
CA GLU A 105 -5.64 -0.98 7.52
C GLU A 105 -6.42 -0.49 6.29
N PHE A 106 -6.87 0.77 6.31
CA PHE A 106 -7.58 1.37 5.17
C PHE A 106 -6.70 1.43 3.91
N TYR A 107 -5.41 1.72 4.07
CA TYR A 107 -4.47 1.88 2.96
C TYR A 107 -3.84 0.57 2.47
N ALA A 108 -4.10 -0.55 3.13
CA ALA A 108 -3.65 -1.90 2.75
C ALA A 108 -4.86 -2.83 2.57
N PRO A 109 -5.69 -2.61 1.53
CA PRO A 109 -6.88 -3.41 1.30
C PRO A 109 -6.50 -4.88 1.14
N ARG A 110 -7.22 -5.75 1.85
CA ARG A 110 -6.98 -7.20 1.88
C ARG A 110 -6.90 -7.81 0.47
N ASP A 111 -7.81 -7.39 -0.41
CA ASP A 111 -7.85 -7.83 -1.79
C ASP A 111 -6.55 -7.58 -2.57
N LEU A 112 -5.88 -6.44 -2.33
CA LEU A 112 -4.59 -6.16 -2.95
C LEU A 112 -3.49 -7.09 -2.43
N LEU A 113 -3.50 -7.38 -1.12
CA LEU A 113 -2.53 -8.30 -0.51
C LEU A 113 -2.70 -9.73 -1.06
N ASP A 114 -3.95 -10.18 -1.20
CA ASP A 114 -4.27 -11.47 -1.80
C ASP A 114 -3.88 -11.49 -3.29
N TYR A 115 -4.05 -10.39 -4.04
CA TYR A 115 -3.60 -10.30 -5.43
C TYR A 115 -2.08 -10.39 -5.56
N ILE A 116 -1.33 -9.69 -4.70
CA ILE A 116 0.14 -9.77 -4.66
C ILE A 116 0.60 -11.21 -4.47
N ALA A 117 -0.03 -11.93 -3.53
CA ALA A 117 0.25 -13.34 -3.30
C ALA A 117 -0.11 -14.22 -4.50
N ALA A 118 -1.26 -13.98 -5.14
CA ALA A 118 -1.72 -14.72 -6.30
C ALA A 118 -0.80 -14.58 -7.53
N VAL A 119 -0.12 -13.43 -7.71
CA VAL A 119 0.91 -13.25 -8.74
C VAL A 119 2.30 -13.72 -8.31
N GLY A 120 2.39 -14.46 -7.21
CA GLY A 120 3.62 -15.09 -6.73
C GLY A 120 4.62 -14.12 -6.09
N ALA A 121 4.17 -12.98 -5.58
CA ALA A 121 5.00 -12.05 -4.82
C ALA A 121 4.63 -12.07 -3.33
N VAL A 122 5.55 -11.65 -2.46
CA VAL A 122 5.31 -11.53 -1.01
C VAL A 122 4.97 -10.08 -0.68
N ALA A 123 3.82 -9.84 -0.04
CA ALA A 123 3.45 -8.52 0.43
C ALA A 123 4.08 -8.21 1.81
N VAL A 124 4.60 -7.00 1.97
CA VAL A 124 4.98 -6.42 3.28
C VAL A 124 4.29 -5.06 3.41
N VAL A 125 3.49 -4.89 4.45
CA VAL A 125 2.86 -3.61 4.78
C VAL A 125 3.89 -2.70 5.43
N VAL A 126 4.29 -1.64 4.73
CA VAL A 126 5.22 -0.64 5.25
C VAL A 126 4.42 0.53 5.81
N VAL A 127 4.28 0.57 7.13
CA VAL A 127 3.59 1.63 7.86
C VAL A 127 4.48 2.86 7.88
N ASN A 128 4.30 3.75 6.91
CA ASN A 128 5.07 4.98 6.79
C ASN A 128 4.47 6.10 7.64
N LYS A 129 5.29 7.10 7.98
CA LYS A 129 4.98 8.16 8.93
C LYS A 129 4.78 7.61 10.36
N ALA A 130 5.44 6.49 10.66
CA ALA A 130 5.33 5.84 11.96
C ALA A 130 5.96 6.66 13.11
N ASP A 131 6.61 7.79 12.81
CA ASP A 131 6.99 8.82 13.79
C ASP A 131 5.76 9.45 14.49
N TYR A 132 4.57 9.34 13.91
CA TYR A 132 3.31 9.72 14.58
C TYR A 132 2.80 8.69 15.59
N LEU A 133 3.41 7.50 15.65
CA LEU A 133 2.98 6.39 16.51
C LEU A 133 3.97 6.18 17.65
N GLY A 134 3.45 6.12 18.87
CA GLY A 134 4.22 5.65 20.01
C GLY A 134 4.47 4.14 19.97
N ARG A 135 5.43 3.67 20.77
CA ARG A 135 5.79 2.24 20.89
C ARG A 135 4.59 1.30 21.04
N ALA A 136 3.71 1.60 22.00
CA ALA A 136 2.54 0.77 22.27
C ALA A 136 1.58 0.67 21.07
N GLN A 137 1.45 1.75 20.29
CA GLN A 137 0.62 1.75 19.09
C GLN A 137 1.27 0.92 17.97
N ARG A 138 2.60 1.00 17.79
CA ARG A 138 3.32 0.17 16.83
C ARG A 138 3.22 -1.32 17.19
N ALA A 139 3.37 -1.66 18.47
CA ALA A 139 3.18 -3.02 18.97
C ALA A 139 1.76 -3.54 18.68
N ALA A 140 0.72 -2.75 19.01
CA ALA A 140 -0.66 -3.14 18.72
C ALA A 140 -0.93 -3.36 17.22
N TRP A 141 -0.36 -2.52 16.35
CA TRP A 141 -0.45 -2.71 14.90
C TRP A 141 0.33 -3.95 14.43
N ALA A 142 1.52 -4.20 14.96
CA ALA A 142 2.31 -5.40 14.65
C ALA A 142 1.53 -6.67 15.00
N ASP A 143 0.96 -6.73 16.21
CA ASP A 143 0.13 -7.85 16.66
C ASP A 143 -1.11 -8.02 15.78
N HIS A 144 -1.78 -6.92 15.40
CA HIS A 144 -2.95 -6.94 14.52
C HIS A 144 -2.64 -7.59 13.15
N TRP A 145 -1.51 -7.21 12.53
CA TRP A 145 -1.09 -7.74 11.24
C TRP A 145 -0.61 -9.19 11.35
N ARG A 146 0.18 -9.49 12.39
CA ARG A 146 0.69 -10.84 12.66
C ARG A 146 -0.44 -11.85 12.86
N ALA A 147 -1.48 -11.47 13.61
CA ALA A 147 -2.68 -12.29 13.81
C ALA A 147 -3.43 -12.62 12.51
N ARG A 148 -3.21 -11.84 11.44
CA ARG A 148 -3.77 -12.05 10.09
C ARG A 148 -2.79 -12.70 9.12
N GLY A 149 -1.59 -13.07 9.58
CA GLY A 149 -0.52 -13.61 8.73
C GLY A 149 0.08 -12.59 7.76
N ILE A 150 -0.09 -11.29 8.04
CA ILE A 150 0.42 -10.20 7.22
C ILE A 150 1.72 -9.68 7.84
N ARG A 151 2.75 -9.54 7.02
CA ARG A 151 4.04 -8.97 7.44
C ARG A 151 3.95 -7.46 7.45
N SER A 152 4.42 -6.83 8.51
CA SER A 152 4.47 -5.37 8.62
C SER A 152 5.84 -4.87 9.07
N ALA A 153 6.19 -3.66 8.64
CA ALA A 153 7.38 -2.93 9.08
C ALA A 153 7.02 -1.45 9.30
N PHE A 154 7.66 -0.81 10.29
CA PHE A 154 7.43 0.60 10.59
C PHE A 154 8.57 1.45 10.04
N PHE A 155 8.22 2.52 9.32
CA PHE A 155 9.19 3.37 8.67
C PHE A 155 8.79 4.84 8.78
N SER A 156 9.78 5.73 8.76
CA SER A 156 9.51 7.16 8.59
C SER A 156 10.49 7.76 7.59
N ALA A 157 10.02 7.90 6.36
CA ALA A 157 10.78 8.59 5.31
C ALA A 157 11.09 10.05 5.70
N LYS A 158 10.23 10.68 6.51
CA LYS A 158 10.42 12.07 6.98
C LYS A 158 11.51 12.15 8.05
N ARG A 159 11.52 11.24 9.02
CA ARG A 159 12.58 11.14 10.02
C ARG A 159 13.93 10.87 9.34
N GLU A 160 13.93 9.95 8.37
CA GLU A 160 15.14 9.64 7.62
C GLU A 160 15.65 10.81 6.77
N GLN A 161 14.76 11.53 6.09
CA GLN A 161 15.16 12.74 5.36
C GLN A 161 15.77 13.80 6.29
N ARG A 162 15.17 14.02 7.47
CA ARG A 162 15.71 14.96 8.47
C ARG A 162 17.09 14.55 8.95
N ARG A 163 17.32 13.25 9.19
CA ARG A 163 18.63 12.73 9.57
C ARG A 163 19.68 12.96 8.50
N LEU A 164 19.31 12.82 7.22
CA LEU A 164 20.21 13.09 6.11
C LEU A 164 20.49 14.60 5.93
N ASP A 165 19.49 15.44 6.18
CA ASP A 165 19.61 16.90 6.06
C ASP A 165 20.37 17.53 7.23
N ASP A 166 20.24 16.98 8.44
CA ASP A 166 20.87 17.45 9.67
C ASP A 166 21.37 16.27 10.52
N PRO A 167 22.54 15.69 10.19
CA PRO A 167 23.07 14.54 10.93
C PRO A 167 23.42 14.85 12.38
N GLU A 168 23.82 16.09 12.69
CA GLU A 168 24.24 16.50 14.04
C GLU A 168 23.04 16.50 15.00
N ALA A 169 21.86 16.95 14.56
CA ALA A 169 20.64 16.89 15.36
C ALA A 169 20.19 15.46 15.71
N PHE A 170 20.70 14.46 15.01
CA PHE A 170 20.39 13.04 15.23
C PHE A 170 21.54 12.26 15.88
N ALA A 171 22.70 12.89 16.09
CA ALA A 171 23.87 12.23 16.69
C ALA A 171 23.60 11.79 18.15
N ASP A 172 22.78 12.56 18.87
CA ASP A 172 22.39 12.31 20.25
C ASP A 172 21.02 11.62 20.39
N GLU A 173 20.34 11.27 19.29
CA GLU A 173 19.09 10.51 19.39
C GLU A 173 19.42 9.09 19.88
N PRO A 174 18.83 8.63 21.00
CA PRO A 174 19.08 7.29 21.49
C PRO A 174 18.64 6.28 20.42
N GLU A 175 19.55 5.38 20.06
CA GLU A 175 19.21 4.28 19.18
C GLU A 175 18.20 3.38 19.91
N GLU A 176 17.05 3.13 19.28
CA GLU A 176 16.00 2.24 19.79
C GLU A 176 16.44 0.76 19.65
N GLU A 177 17.69 0.42 19.99
CA GLU A 177 18.26 -0.92 19.82
C GLU A 177 17.60 -1.98 20.73
N GLU A 178 17.10 -1.56 21.90
CA GLU A 178 16.38 -2.44 22.82
C GLU A 178 14.95 -2.79 22.35
N GLU A 179 14.42 -2.09 21.33
CA GLU A 179 13.12 -2.40 20.77
C GLU A 179 13.19 -3.60 19.82
N ALA A 180 12.18 -4.47 19.90
CA ALA A 180 12.04 -5.55 18.92
C ALA A 180 12.02 -4.96 17.50
N ALA A 181 12.76 -5.58 16.58
CA ALA A 181 12.87 -5.12 15.19
C ALA A 181 11.50 -4.94 14.50
N GLU A 182 10.49 -5.70 14.95
CA GLU A 182 9.12 -5.63 14.42
C GLU A 182 8.34 -4.39 14.87
N THR A 183 8.74 -3.72 15.95
CA THR A 183 8.04 -2.55 16.51
C THR A 183 8.80 -1.25 16.42
N ARG A 184 10.11 -1.27 16.18
CA ARG A 184 10.93 -0.06 16.06
C ARG A 184 10.83 0.58 14.69
N LEU A 185 11.26 1.84 14.60
CA LEU A 185 11.37 2.53 13.33
C LEU A 185 12.62 2.04 12.58
N LEU A 186 12.42 1.32 11.47
CA LEU A 186 13.52 0.78 10.69
C LEU A 186 14.29 1.87 9.95
N ARG A 187 15.60 1.68 9.83
CA ARG A 187 16.46 2.36 8.86
C ARG A 187 16.21 1.82 7.44
N PRO A 188 16.56 2.58 6.40
CA PRO A 188 16.41 2.12 5.03
C PRO A 188 17.05 0.77 4.72
N GLU A 189 18.26 0.52 5.23
CA GLU A 189 19.03 -0.72 5.03
C GLU A 189 18.28 -1.91 5.64
N GLU A 190 17.74 -1.73 6.84
CA GLU A 190 17.01 -2.76 7.57
C GLU A 190 15.68 -3.09 6.89
N LEU A 191 15.00 -2.08 6.36
CA LEU A 191 13.80 -2.29 5.55
C LEU A 191 14.12 -3.03 4.24
N LEU A 192 15.26 -2.74 3.59
CA LEU A 192 15.72 -3.51 2.44
C LEU A 192 16.03 -4.96 2.81
N ASP A 193 16.64 -5.19 3.97
CA ASP A 193 16.99 -6.52 4.45
C ASP A 193 15.74 -7.35 4.81
N VAL A 194 14.69 -6.73 5.35
CA VAL A 194 13.37 -7.36 5.47
C VAL A 194 12.87 -7.85 4.11
N GLY A 195 12.97 -7.02 3.07
CA GLY A 195 12.59 -7.42 1.72
C GLY A 195 13.46 -8.55 1.17
N ARG A 196 14.79 -8.40 1.22
CA ARG A 196 15.76 -9.38 0.71
C ARG A 196 15.61 -10.74 1.39
N GLY A 197 15.43 -10.76 2.71
CA GLY A 197 15.26 -12.00 3.49
C GLY A 197 14.01 -12.81 3.12
N LEU A 198 13.05 -12.21 2.41
CA LEU A 198 11.84 -12.89 1.95
C LEU A 198 11.98 -13.46 0.52
N VAL A 199 13.01 -13.06 -0.23
CA VAL A 199 13.25 -13.55 -1.58
C VAL A 199 13.90 -14.93 -1.50
N ARG A 200 13.10 -15.99 -1.75
CA ARG A 200 13.60 -17.37 -1.79
C ARG A 200 14.29 -17.72 -3.10
N ALA A 201 13.63 -17.36 -4.21
CA ALA A 201 14.13 -17.54 -5.56
C ALA A 201 13.62 -16.35 -6.39
N PRO A 202 14.50 -15.54 -7.01
CA PRO A 202 14.08 -14.39 -7.77
C PRO A 202 13.39 -14.84 -9.07
N LYS A 203 12.31 -14.16 -9.45
CA LYS A 203 11.59 -14.37 -10.72
C LYS A 203 12.45 -14.09 -11.95
N ARG A 204 13.54 -13.34 -11.79
CA ARG A 204 14.47 -12.92 -12.85
C ARG A 204 15.91 -13.04 -12.35
N TRP A 205 16.86 -12.58 -13.15
CA TRP A 205 18.29 -12.59 -12.83
C TRP A 205 18.67 -11.74 -11.61
N LEU A 206 17.78 -10.87 -11.12
CA LEU A 206 17.92 -10.10 -9.89
C LEU A 206 16.62 -10.15 -9.09
N ALA A 207 16.76 -10.07 -7.77
CA ALA A 207 15.66 -9.82 -6.85
C ALA A 207 15.07 -8.42 -7.06
N VAL A 208 13.74 -8.33 -7.12
CA VAL A 208 13.00 -7.08 -7.35
C VAL A 208 12.09 -6.79 -6.17
N LEU A 209 12.32 -5.65 -5.51
CA LEU A 209 11.45 -5.09 -4.50
C LEU A 209 10.57 -4.01 -5.14
N GLY A 210 9.26 -4.29 -5.27
CA GLY A 210 8.27 -3.33 -5.77
C GLY A 210 7.73 -2.44 -4.66
N VAL A 211 7.25 -1.24 -5.01
CA VAL A 211 6.61 -0.32 -4.07
C VAL A 211 5.27 0.14 -4.63
N VAL A 212 4.20 -0.07 -3.85
CA VAL A 212 2.82 0.33 -4.20
C VAL A 212 2.15 1.02 -3.01
N GLY A 213 0.96 1.59 -3.23
CA GLY A 213 0.17 2.22 -2.16
C GLY A 213 -0.63 3.45 -2.64
N TYR A 214 -1.52 3.93 -1.78
CA TYR A 214 -2.42 5.05 -2.09
C TYR A 214 -1.68 6.36 -2.39
N PRO A 215 -2.31 7.33 -3.07
CA PRO A 215 -1.77 8.68 -3.19
C PRO A 215 -1.38 9.27 -1.82
N ASN A 216 -0.28 10.04 -1.77
CA ASN A 216 0.16 10.80 -0.59
C ASN A 216 0.51 10.01 0.69
N VAL A 217 0.53 8.67 0.66
CA VAL A 217 1.05 7.83 1.77
C VAL A 217 2.58 7.92 1.94
N GLY A 218 3.28 8.52 0.96
CA GLY A 218 4.73 8.75 1.01
C GLY A 218 5.58 7.73 0.25
N LYS A 219 5.01 7.05 -0.76
CA LYS A 219 5.73 6.10 -1.64
C LYS A 219 7.05 6.65 -2.18
N SER A 220 7.00 7.82 -2.84
CA SER A 220 8.19 8.43 -3.45
C SER A 220 9.25 8.81 -2.42
N SER A 221 8.83 9.30 -1.25
CA SER A 221 9.74 9.58 -0.13
C SER A 221 10.39 8.30 0.39
N CYS A 222 9.63 7.20 0.51
CA CYS A 222 10.18 5.90 0.89
C CYS A 222 11.21 5.42 -0.14
N VAL A 223 10.87 5.45 -1.43
CA VAL A 223 11.80 5.07 -2.51
C VAL A 223 13.08 5.90 -2.48
N ASN A 224 12.98 7.21 -2.27
CA ASN A 224 14.16 8.09 -2.20
C ASN A 224 15.06 7.75 -0.99
N ALA A 225 14.46 7.53 0.18
CA ALA A 225 15.21 7.10 1.36
C ALA A 225 15.92 5.75 1.13
N LEU A 226 15.22 4.77 0.57
CA LEU A 226 15.77 3.45 0.25
C LEU A 226 16.90 3.51 -0.80
N ARG A 227 16.78 4.38 -1.81
CA ARG A 227 17.83 4.57 -2.82
C ARG A 227 19.09 5.19 -2.23
N GLY A 228 18.96 6.15 -1.31
CA GLY A 228 20.09 6.77 -0.63
C GLY A 228 20.94 5.77 0.18
N ALA A 229 20.29 4.71 0.67
CA ALA A 229 20.93 3.63 1.43
C ALA A 229 21.54 2.52 0.57
N SER A 230 21.07 2.33 -0.67
CA SER A 230 21.70 1.39 -1.59
C SER A 230 23.06 1.95 -2.04
N ALA A 231 24.14 1.21 -1.80
CA ALA A 231 25.55 1.63 -1.80
C ALA A 231 26.14 2.29 -3.09
N HIS A 232 25.33 2.70 -4.07
CA HIS A 232 25.79 3.30 -5.33
C HIS A 232 24.86 4.42 -5.83
N GLY A 233 24.97 5.62 -5.28
CA GLY A 233 24.59 6.82 -6.06
C GLY A 233 24.00 7.98 -5.27
N VAL A 234 24.89 8.92 -4.96
CA VAL A 234 24.56 10.34 -4.90
C VAL A 234 23.78 10.74 -6.17
N GLY A 235 22.61 11.36 -6.02
CA GLY A 235 22.15 12.38 -6.98
C GLY A 235 20.88 12.14 -7.82
N ALA A 236 20.18 11.01 -7.76
CA ALA A 236 18.95 10.83 -8.54
C ALA A 236 17.71 10.64 -7.66
N ARG A 237 17.04 11.75 -7.30
CA ARG A 237 15.67 11.70 -6.74
C ARG A 237 14.78 10.94 -7.73
N ALA A 238 14.04 9.94 -7.26
CA ALA A 238 12.98 9.33 -8.06
C ALA A 238 11.96 10.43 -8.42
N ALA A 239 11.61 10.52 -9.70
CA ALA A 239 10.56 11.39 -10.15
C ALA A 239 9.28 11.07 -9.34
N VAL A 240 8.69 12.09 -8.73
CA VAL A 240 7.38 11.97 -8.11
C VAL A 240 6.39 11.92 -9.27
N SER A 241 5.75 10.76 -9.49
CA SER A 241 4.64 10.68 -10.44
C SER A 241 3.60 11.71 -10.05
N ALA A 242 3.17 12.55 -10.99
CA ALA A 242 2.08 13.49 -10.74
C ALA A 242 0.90 12.75 -10.12
N THR A 243 0.32 13.30 -9.06
CA THR A 243 -0.89 12.76 -8.46
C THR A 243 -1.99 12.76 -9.53
N PRO A 244 -2.55 11.61 -9.91
CA PRO A 244 -3.64 11.58 -10.89
C PRO A 244 -4.82 12.42 -10.38
N GLY A 245 -5.41 13.25 -11.26
CA GLY A 245 -6.58 14.07 -10.94
C GLY A 245 -6.30 15.50 -10.41
N LYS A 246 -5.09 16.02 -10.60
CA LYS A 246 -4.82 17.48 -10.59
C LYS A 246 -4.69 18.03 -12.00
#